data_AF-A0A2M8CKZ1-F1
#
_entry.id   AF-A0A2M8CKZ1-F1
#
_cell.length_a   1.000
_cell.length_b   1.000
_cell.length_c   1.000
_cell.angle_alpha   90.00
_cell.angle_beta   90.00
_cell.angle_gamma   90.00
#
_symmetry.space_group_name_H-M   'P 1'
#
loop_
_entity.id
_entity.type
_entity.pdbx_description
1 polymer ?
#
loop_
_entity_poly.entity_id
_entity_poly.type
_entity_poly.pdbx_seq_one_letter_code
_entity_poly.pdbx_strand_id
1 'polypeptide(L)' 'MKKLLLLLVVAFFATFSFAQECSNLFISEYVEGSGNNKAIEIYNPTPNSIDL' A
#
# COMPACT_ATOMS: atom_id res chain seq x y z
N MET A 1 34.14 -7.51 16.47
CA MET A 1 32.90 -8.30 16.28
C MET A 1 31.62 -7.46 16.44
N LYS A 2 31.44 -6.68 17.53
CA LYS A 2 30.21 -5.87 17.75
C LYS A 2 29.91 -4.81 16.67
N LYS A 3 30.94 -4.18 16.09
CA LYS A 3 30.79 -3.22 14.98
C LYS A 3 30.32 -3.87 13.67
N LEU A 4 30.75 -5.11 13.42
CA LEU A 4 30.29 -5.90 12.28
C LEU A 4 28.83 -6.33 12.48
N LEU A 5 28.46 -6.73 13.69
CA LEU A 5 27.08 -7.02 14.05
C LEU A 5 26.17 -5.79 13.87
N LEU A 6 26.62 -4.61 14.31
CA LEU A 6 25.88 -3.36 14.12
C LEU A 6 25.69 -3.01 12.64
N LEU A 7 26.72 -3.16 11.81
CA LEU A 7 26.63 -2.96 10.36
C LEU A 7 25.64 -3.92 9.69
N LEU A 8 25.64 -5.20 10.09
CA LEU A 8 24.69 -6.19 9.57
C LEU A 8 23.25 -5.87 9.97
N VAL A 9 23.04 -5.39 11.20
CA VAL A 9 21.71 -4.97 11.66
C VAL A 9 21.22 -3.74 10.89
N VAL A 10 22.06 -2.73 10.69
CA VAL A 10 21.71 -1.54 9.92
C VAL A 10 21.41 -1.88 8.46
N ALA A 11 22.23 -2.75 7.83
CA ALA A 11 22.00 -3.21 6.47
C ALA A 11 20.70 -4.01 6.34
N PHE A 12 20.34 -4.81 7.34
CA PHE A 12 19.08 -5.56 7.37
C PHE A 12 17.86 -4.63 7.46
N PHE A 13 17.92 -3.54 8.24
CA PHE A 13 16.82 -2.58 8.31
C PHE A 13 16.70 -1.67 7.09
N ALA A 14 17.79 -1.47 6.33
CA ALA A 14 17.80 -0.63 5.13
C ALA A 14 17.04 -1.23 3.93
N THR A 15 16.71 -2.53 3.96
CA THR A 15 15.97 -3.19 2.88
C THR A 15 14.44 -3.13 3.03
N PHE A 16 13.92 -2.54 4.11
CA PHE A 16 12.47 -2.43 4.34
C PHE A 16 11.81 -1.21 3.68
N SER A 17 12.53 -0.43 2.88
CA SER A 17 11.99 0.76 2.20
C SER A 17 11.28 0.45 0.87
N PHE A 18 10.68 -0.74 0.72
CA PHE A 18 9.80 -0.99 -0.41
C PHE A 18 8.47 -0.27 -0.17
N ALA A 19 8.21 0.78 -0.96
CA ALA A 19 6.85 1.33 -1.05
C ALA A 19 5.90 0.19 -1.44
N GLN A 20 4.72 0.16 -0.82
CA GLN A 20 3.71 -0.83 -1.15
C GLN A 20 3.40 -0.74 -2.65
N GLU A 21 3.46 -1.88 -3.35
CA GLU A 21 3.19 -1.93 -4.77
C GLU A 21 1.70 -1.66 -5.00
N CYS A 22 1.35 -0.39 -5.23
CA CYS A 22 0.00 0.03 -5.60
C CYS A 22 -0.21 -0.21 -7.09
N SER A 23 -0.10 -1.45 -7.55
CA SER A 23 -0.27 -1.81 -8.98
C SER A 23 -1.66 -2.37 -9.30
N ASN A 24 -2.47 -2.67 -8.28
CA ASN A 24 -3.82 -3.21 -8.43
C ASN A 24 -4.89 -2.21 -7.99
N LEU A 25 -6.14 -2.46 -8.43
CA LEU A 25 -7.31 -1.80 -7.90
C LEU A 25 -7.40 -2.03 -6.38
N PHE A 26 -7.79 -0.99 -5.64
CA PHE A 26 -8.10 -1.11 -4.22
C PHE A 26 -9.22 -0.15 -3.83
N ILE A 27 -9.84 -0.44 -2.68
CA ILE A 27 -10.86 0.44 -2.10
C ILE A 27 -10.14 1.59 -1.41
N SER A 28 -10.24 2.79 -1.98
CA SER A 28 -9.63 4.01 -1.44
C SER A 28 -10.52 4.71 -0.41
N GLU A 29 -11.84 4.55 -0.52
CA GLU A 29 -12.80 5.15 0.40
C GLU A 29 -13.99 4.23 0.64
N TYR A 30 -14.53 4.30 1.86
CA TYR A 30 -15.81 3.74 2.23
C TYR A 30 -16.67 4.83 2.87
N VAL A 31 -17.85 5.08 2.30
CA VAL A 31 -18.78 6.11 2.76
C VAL A 31 -19.99 5.45 3.42
N GLU A 32 -20.22 5.80 4.68
CA GLU A 32 -21.39 5.41 5.46
C GLU A 32 -22.44 6.53 5.47
N GLY A 33 -23.47 6.38 4.65
CA GLY A 33 -24.70 7.15 4.76
C GLY A 33 -25.74 6.47 5.64
N SER A 34 -26.93 7.06 5.71
CA SER A 34 -28.04 6.50 6.51
C SER A 34 -28.70 5.29 5.84
N GLY A 35 -29.07 4.30 6.64
CA GLY A 35 -29.75 3.08 6.15
C GLY A 35 -28.86 2.29 5.18
N ASN A 36 -29.41 2.00 4.00
CA ASN A 36 -28.71 1.27 2.93
C ASN A 36 -27.91 2.18 1.98
N ASN A 37 -27.81 3.48 2.27
CA ASN A 37 -27.04 4.39 1.44
C ASN A 37 -25.54 4.29 1.80
N LYS A 38 -24.83 3.38 1.12
CA LYS A 38 -23.41 3.12 1.33
C LYS A 38 -22.69 3.14 -0.01
N ALA A 39 -21.44 3.58 -0.01
CA ALA A 39 -20.63 3.61 -1.23
C ALA A 39 -19.19 3.16 -0.93
N ILE A 40 -18.54 2.60 -1.94
CA ILE A 40 -17.10 2.37 -1.97
C ILE A 40 -16.49 3.12 -3.15
N GLU A 41 -15.36 3.76 -2.94
CA GLU A 41 -14.51 4.27 -4.02
C GLU A 41 -13.47 3.21 -4.38
N ILE A 42 -13.38 2.86 -5.66
CA ILE A 42 -12.33 1.99 -6.20
C ILE A 42 -11.35 2.87 -6.95
N TYR A 43 -10.09 2.94 -6.48
CA TYR A 43 -9.04 3.69 -7.14
C TYR A 43 -8.23 2.79 -8.08
N ASN A 44 -7.99 3.30 -9.30
CA ASN A 44 -7.07 2.72 -10.26
C ASN A 44 -5.75 3.50 -10.22
N PRO A 45 -4.67 2.93 -9.65
CA PRO A 45 -3.36 3.58 -9.60
C PRO A 45 -2.58 3.50 -10.93
N THR A 46 -3.15 2.89 -11.96
CA THR A 46 -2.48 2.67 -13.25
C THR A 46 -3.01 3.64 -14.32
N PRO A 47 -2.23 3.94 -15.37
CA PRO A 47 -2.69 4.80 -16.47
C PRO A 47 -3.64 4.11 -17.45
N ASN A 48 -3.89 2.81 -17.29
CA ASN A 48 -4.69 2.02 -18.22
C ASN A 48 -6.17 2.05 -17.80
N SER A 49 -7.07 2.11 -18.77
CA SER A 49 -8.50 1.89 -18.52
C SER A 49 -8.76 0.46 -18.06
N ILE A 50 -9.72 0.27 -17.17
CA ILE A 50 -10.13 -1.05 -16.67
C ILE A 50 -11.62 -1.25 -16.99
N ASP A 51 -11.94 -2.45 -17.46
CA ASP A 51 -13.32 -2.93 -17.65
C ASP A 51 -13.76 -3.61 -16.34
N LEU A 52 -14.86 -3.16 -15.74
CA LEU A 52 -15.32 -3.51 -14.39
C LEU A 52 -16.53 -4.45 -14.40
#